data_AF-A0A3N1QET4-F1
#
_entry.id   AF-A0A3N1QET4-F1
#
_cell.length_a   1.000
_cell.length_b   1.000
_cell.length_c   1.000
_cell.angle_alpha   90.00
_cell.angle_beta   90.00
_cell.angle_gamma   90.00
#
_symmetry.space_group_name_H-M   'P 1'
#
loop_
_entity.id
_entity.type
_entity.pdbx_description
1 polymer ?
#
loop_
_entity_poly.entity_id
_entity_poly.type
_entity_poly.pdbx_seq_one_letter_code
_entity_poly.pdbx_strand_id
1 'polypeptide(L)'
;MTSTPPALGLLLDVDGPIASPITRSINLPEITRDLVALAHAGVPLVFNTGRSDAFIREEVVRPLLAAGLRADSRVHGICEKGAVWFSIGPQYGPAGTSEIHVDESLAMPIDFAAEMDELVQARFADSVFFDHTKRAMVSVEQLTSIDTEAYLAIQPVFDDLAMASLQRRGFGVRRVDDERPDADGAVQWRIDPTIISTDIESVVLGKDLGAKRALELLALDGALPLSWRTVGDSRSDYAMADWLDAEGYEVEHVDVRPSDGVPEKGYPIRVSASGAIHDEAGAEFLRSWLEQVA
;
A
#
# COMPACT_ATOMS: atom_id res chain seq x y z
N MET A 1 31.34 2.51 -6.67
CA MET A 1 31.51 3.76 -5.91
C MET A 1 30.72 3.58 -4.63
N THR A 2 31.37 3.60 -3.46
CA THR A 2 30.69 3.45 -2.16
C THR A 2 30.05 4.79 -1.80
N SER A 3 28.76 4.95 -2.09
CA SER A 3 27.99 6.11 -1.62
C SER A 3 27.81 6.01 -0.10
N THR A 4 27.94 7.14 0.60
CA THR A 4 27.62 7.23 2.02
C THR A 4 26.15 6.83 2.22
N PRO A 5 25.82 5.94 3.17
CA PRO A 5 24.44 5.61 3.51
C PRO A 5 23.62 6.87 3.83
N PRO A 6 22.39 7.03 3.27
CA PRO A 6 21.48 8.08 3.71
C PRO A 6 21.19 7.96 5.20
N ALA A 7 21.09 9.09 5.91
CA ALA A 7 20.73 9.05 7.33
C ALA A 7 19.30 8.55 7.55
N LEU A 8 18.41 8.84 6.61
CA LEU A 8 16.96 8.62 6.70
C LEU A 8 16.43 7.99 5.41
N GLY A 9 15.47 7.08 5.56
CA GLY A 9 14.61 6.57 4.49
C GLY A 9 13.14 6.58 4.91
N LEU A 10 12.25 6.80 3.95
CA LEU A 10 10.81 6.85 4.18
C LEU A 10 10.11 5.69 3.48
N LEU A 11 9.24 5.00 4.23
CA LEU A 11 8.39 3.94 3.73
C LEU A 11 6.93 4.27 4.09
N LEU A 12 6.19 4.75 3.09
CA LEU A 12 4.96 5.51 3.28
C LEU A 12 3.77 4.73 2.75
N ASP A 13 2.75 4.52 3.58
CA ASP A 13 1.43 4.27 3.00
C ASP A 13 0.92 5.50 2.25
N VAL A 14 -0.01 5.27 1.33
CA VAL A 14 -0.56 6.31 0.45
C VAL A 14 -1.89 6.81 0.96
N ASP A 15 -2.85 5.92 1.21
CA ASP A 15 -4.19 6.30 1.67
C ASP A 15 -4.14 6.74 3.13
N GLY A 16 -4.59 7.95 3.43
CA GLY A 16 -4.46 8.54 4.76
C GLY A 16 -3.26 9.48 4.81
N PRO A 17 -2.01 9.01 4.91
CA PRO A 17 -0.86 9.89 5.11
C PRO A 17 -0.52 10.83 3.95
N ILE A 18 -0.69 10.37 2.70
CA ILE A 18 -0.22 11.11 1.51
C ILE A 18 -1.39 11.58 0.65
N ALA A 19 -2.33 10.69 0.40
CA ALA A 19 -3.57 10.96 -0.31
C ALA A 19 -4.74 10.90 0.66
N SER A 20 -5.66 11.84 0.55
CA SER A 20 -6.85 11.87 1.41
C SER A 20 -7.70 10.62 1.17
N PRO A 21 -8.18 9.94 2.23
CA PRO A 21 -9.06 8.79 2.09
C PRO A 21 -10.44 9.17 1.51
N ILE A 22 -10.77 10.47 1.50
CA ILE A 22 -12.04 10.99 0.98
C ILE A 22 -11.95 11.26 -0.51
N THR A 23 -11.01 12.10 -0.94
CA THR A 23 -10.88 12.49 -2.36
C THR A 23 -10.07 11.49 -3.17
N ARG A 24 -9.33 10.60 -2.49
CA ARG A 24 -8.40 9.62 -3.09
C ARG A 24 -7.32 10.31 -3.95
N SER A 25 -6.84 11.46 -3.49
CA SER A 25 -5.83 12.28 -4.16
C SER A 25 -4.98 13.06 -3.14
N ILE A 26 -3.82 13.57 -3.56
CA ILE A 26 -3.01 14.47 -2.73
C ILE A 26 -3.67 15.85 -2.69
N ASN A 27 -4.36 16.17 -1.59
CA ASN A 27 -5.10 17.43 -1.45
C ASN A 27 -4.23 18.60 -0.98
N LEU A 28 -3.18 18.32 -0.23
CA LEU A 28 -2.30 19.32 0.37
C LEU A 28 -1.05 19.50 -0.51
N PRO A 29 -0.88 20.64 -1.20
CA PRO A 29 0.28 20.86 -2.08
C PRO A 29 1.63 20.75 -1.36
N GLU A 30 1.66 21.03 -0.06
CA GLU A 30 2.83 20.88 0.80
C GLU A 30 3.34 19.44 0.89
N ILE A 31 2.48 18.42 0.79
CA ILE A 31 2.90 17.01 0.80
C ILE A 31 3.83 16.76 -0.39
N THR A 32 3.37 17.08 -1.60
CA THR A 32 4.17 16.91 -2.82
C THR A 32 5.45 17.74 -2.77
N ARG A 33 5.37 19.00 -2.31
CA ARG A 33 6.53 19.89 -2.15
C ARG A 33 7.58 19.27 -1.21
N ASP A 34 7.16 18.79 -0.05
CA ASP A 34 8.07 18.30 0.98
C ASP A 34 8.62 16.92 0.64
N LEU A 35 7.84 16.05 0.00
CA LEU A 35 8.34 14.79 -0.59
C LEU A 35 9.46 15.06 -1.61
N VAL A 36 9.24 15.97 -2.56
CA VAL A 36 10.27 16.32 -3.55
C VAL A 36 11.51 16.93 -2.89
N ALA A 37 11.33 17.79 -1.89
CA ALA A 37 12.44 18.39 -1.15
C ALA A 37 13.26 17.34 -0.37
N LEU A 38 12.59 16.37 0.28
CA LEU A 38 13.23 15.24 0.96
C LEU A 38 14.02 14.37 -0.03
N ALA A 39 13.42 14.04 -1.17
CA ALA A 39 14.09 13.29 -2.22
C ALA A 39 15.35 14.01 -2.71
N HIS A 40 15.28 15.33 -2.88
CA HIS A 40 16.42 16.17 -3.27
C HIS A 40 17.50 16.27 -2.19
N ALA A 41 17.13 16.11 -0.91
CA ALA A 41 18.07 15.99 0.21
C ALA A 41 18.73 14.60 0.29
N GLY A 42 18.41 13.69 -0.64
CA GLY A 42 18.98 12.34 -0.71
C GLY A 42 18.27 11.31 0.16
N VAL A 43 17.09 11.64 0.71
CA VAL A 43 16.24 10.70 1.45
C VAL A 43 15.51 9.80 0.45
N PRO A 44 15.75 8.48 0.46
CA PRO A 44 15.00 7.58 -0.41
C PRO A 44 13.55 7.46 0.04
N LEU A 45 12.63 7.45 -0.92
CA LEU A 45 11.18 7.43 -0.69
C LEU A 45 10.58 6.17 -1.31
N VAL A 46 9.79 5.44 -0.54
CA VAL A 46 9.05 4.29 -1.07
C VAL A 46 7.58 4.39 -0.65
N PHE A 47 6.69 4.37 -1.63
CA PHE A 47 5.26 4.25 -1.40
C PHE A 47 4.90 2.77 -1.34
N ASN A 48 4.36 2.30 -0.22
CA ASN A 48 3.99 0.91 0.01
C ASN A 48 2.50 0.82 0.36
N THR A 49 1.69 0.37 -0.60
CA THR A 49 0.24 0.55 -0.58
C THR A 49 -0.51 -0.68 -1.06
N GLY A 50 -1.79 -0.78 -0.68
CA GLY A 50 -2.74 -1.71 -1.31
C GLY A 50 -3.24 -1.25 -2.68
N ARG A 51 -3.03 0.01 -3.06
CA ARG A 51 -3.47 0.57 -4.36
C ARG A 51 -2.74 -0.06 -5.55
N SER A 52 -3.36 0.08 -6.73
CA SER A 52 -2.79 -0.39 -8.01
C SER A 52 -1.68 0.54 -8.52
N ASP A 53 -0.87 0.03 -9.45
CA ASP A 53 0.09 0.87 -10.19
C ASP A 53 -0.60 2.01 -10.94
N ALA A 54 -1.81 1.77 -11.44
CA ALA A 54 -2.58 2.78 -12.16
C ALA A 54 -2.91 3.98 -11.28
N PHE A 55 -3.38 3.73 -10.05
CA PHE A 55 -3.63 4.77 -9.07
C PHE A 55 -2.36 5.55 -8.74
N ILE A 56 -1.25 4.85 -8.44
CA ILE A 56 0.01 5.52 -8.06
C ILE A 56 0.60 6.35 -9.20
N ARG A 57 0.48 5.90 -10.45
CA ARG A 57 0.89 6.71 -11.60
C ARG A 57 0.11 8.02 -11.71
N GLU A 58 -1.20 7.99 -11.45
CA GLU A 58 -2.04 9.19 -11.58
C GLU A 58 -1.87 10.12 -10.38
N GLU A 59 -2.06 9.59 -9.17
CA GLU A 59 -2.25 10.38 -7.96
C GLU A 59 -0.94 10.72 -7.23
N VAL A 60 0.16 10.03 -7.55
CA VAL A 60 1.45 10.23 -6.88
C VAL A 60 2.55 10.60 -7.86
N VAL A 61 2.79 9.78 -8.88
CA VAL A 61 3.89 9.99 -9.83
C VAL A 61 3.73 11.32 -10.58
N ARG A 62 2.56 11.57 -11.18
CA ARG A 62 2.33 12.82 -11.92
C ARG A 62 2.53 14.07 -11.06
N PRO A 63 1.96 14.18 -9.85
CA PRO A 63 2.25 15.30 -8.95
C PRO A 63 3.74 15.48 -8.63
N LEU A 64 4.47 14.38 -8.34
CA LEU A 64 5.90 14.47 -8.02
C LEU A 64 6.73 14.98 -9.21
N LEU A 65 6.46 14.49 -10.42
CA LEU A 65 7.12 14.98 -11.64
C LEU A 65 6.79 16.45 -11.90
N ALA A 66 5.52 16.83 -11.75
CA ALA A 66 5.07 18.21 -11.94
C ALA A 66 5.72 19.16 -10.93
N ALA A 67 6.00 18.69 -9.72
CA ALA A 67 6.72 19.42 -8.68
C ALA A 67 8.26 19.42 -8.86
N GLY A 68 8.78 18.76 -9.90
CA GLY A 68 10.19 18.83 -10.28
C GLY A 68 11.08 17.76 -9.67
N LEU A 69 10.54 16.56 -9.37
CA LEU A 69 11.34 15.41 -8.95
C LEU A 69 12.52 15.17 -9.91
N ARG A 70 13.74 15.12 -9.36
CA ARG A 70 14.97 14.94 -10.14
C ARG A 70 15.24 13.47 -10.50
N ALA A 71 16.00 13.28 -11.58
CA ALA A 71 16.38 11.96 -12.09
C ALA A 71 17.29 11.13 -11.16
N ASP A 72 18.00 11.79 -10.23
CA ASP A 72 18.85 11.15 -9.25
C ASP A 72 18.14 10.84 -7.92
N SER A 73 16.84 11.15 -7.83
CA SER A 73 16.02 10.81 -6.68
C SER A 73 15.73 9.31 -6.65
N ARG A 74 15.87 8.69 -5.47
CA ARG A 74 15.56 7.27 -5.25
C ARG A 74 14.13 7.14 -4.76
N VAL A 75 13.19 7.02 -5.69
CA VAL A 75 11.75 6.94 -5.40
C VAL A 75 11.17 5.69 -6.03
N HIS A 76 10.43 4.90 -5.25
CA HIS A 76 9.82 3.66 -5.73
C HIS A 76 8.36 3.54 -5.33
N GLY A 77 7.57 2.84 -6.15
CA GLY A 77 6.22 2.42 -5.85
C GLY A 77 6.18 0.91 -5.62
N ILE A 78 5.64 0.50 -4.48
CA ILE A 78 5.28 -0.87 -4.13
C ILE A 78 3.75 -0.90 -3.96
N CYS A 79 3.09 -1.51 -4.92
CA CYS A 79 1.64 -1.56 -5.06
C CYS A 79 1.12 -2.95 -4.67
N GLU A 80 -0.18 -3.05 -4.45
CA GLU A 80 -0.85 -4.33 -4.21
C GLU A 80 -0.19 -5.15 -3.09
N LYS A 81 0.10 -4.47 -1.97
CA LYS A 81 0.70 -5.06 -0.75
C LYS A 81 1.96 -5.87 -1.08
N GLY A 82 2.77 -5.32 -1.98
CA GLY A 82 4.04 -5.90 -2.43
C GLY A 82 4.01 -6.45 -3.84
N ALA A 83 2.87 -6.93 -4.36
CA ALA A 83 2.88 -7.78 -5.57
C ALA A 83 3.40 -7.08 -6.83
N VAL A 84 3.30 -5.75 -6.88
CA VAL A 84 3.62 -4.95 -8.05
C VAL A 84 4.61 -3.86 -7.66
N TRP A 85 5.65 -3.63 -8.44
CA TRP A 85 6.63 -2.58 -8.14
C TRP A 85 7.28 -1.94 -9.35
N PHE A 86 7.77 -0.71 -9.15
CA PHE A 86 8.48 0.07 -10.16
C PHE A 86 9.26 1.23 -9.50
N SER A 87 10.23 1.79 -10.24
CA SER A 87 10.94 3.02 -9.88
C SER A 87 10.28 4.24 -10.51
N ILE A 88 10.39 5.39 -9.84
CA ILE A 88 9.73 6.64 -10.19
C ILE A 88 10.79 7.71 -10.48
N GLY A 89 10.64 8.42 -11.61
CA GLY A 89 11.52 9.51 -11.96
C GLY A 89 11.46 9.91 -13.44
N PRO A 90 11.87 11.15 -13.78
CA PRO A 90 11.79 11.68 -15.15
C PRO A 90 12.68 10.93 -16.16
N GLN A 91 13.70 10.20 -15.69
CA GLN A 91 14.57 9.36 -16.52
C GLN A 91 13.85 8.19 -17.18
N TYR A 92 12.67 7.80 -16.67
CA TYR A 92 11.87 6.71 -17.24
C TYR A 92 10.86 7.17 -18.30
N GLY A 93 11.02 8.41 -18.79
CA GLY A 93 10.20 8.97 -19.86
C GLY A 93 8.95 9.70 -19.36
N PRO A 94 8.02 10.06 -20.27
CA PRO A 94 6.89 10.94 -19.93
C PRO A 94 5.94 10.42 -18.86
N ALA A 95 5.85 9.09 -18.72
CA ALA A 95 5.05 8.45 -17.67
C ALA A 95 5.75 8.43 -16.30
N GLY A 96 7.05 8.74 -16.24
CA GLY A 96 7.86 8.82 -15.03
C GLY A 96 7.96 7.52 -14.22
N THR A 97 7.71 6.37 -14.83
CA THR A 97 7.79 5.05 -14.19
C THR A 97 8.64 4.11 -15.02
N SER A 98 9.45 3.29 -14.35
CA SER A 98 10.19 2.19 -14.98
C SER A 98 9.22 1.11 -15.50
N GLU A 99 9.77 0.02 -16.02
CA GLU A 99 9.00 -1.20 -16.21
C GLU A 99 8.28 -1.58 -14.91
N ILE A 100 7.03 -2.00 -15.05
CA ILE A 100 6.21 -2.46 -13.95
C ILE A 100 6.43 -3.95 -13.82
N HIS A 101 6.96 -4.34 -12.67
CA HIS A 101 7.15 -5.73 -12.32
C HIS A 101 5.95 -6.24 -11.53
N VAL A 102 5.53 -7.45 -11.84
CA VAL A 102 4.46 -8.17 -11.14
C VAL A 102 5.02 -9.50 -10.70
N ASP A 103 4.83 -9.85 -9.43
CA ASP A 103 5.09 -11.20 -8.96
C ASP A 103 3.90 -12.10 -9.29
N GLU A 104 3.95 -12.70 -10.48
CA GLU A 104 2.94 -13.62 -10.99
C GLU A 104 2.74 -14.86 -10.09
N SER A 105 3.70 -15.19 -9.22
CA SER A 105 3.53 -16.29 -8.26
C SER A 105 2.54 -15.97 -7.13
N LEU A 106 2.23 -14.68 -6.95
CA LEU A 106 1.26 -14.18 -5.97
C LEU A 106 -0.07 -13.77 -6.62
N ALA A 107 -0.16 -13.85 -7.95
CA ALA A 107 -1.33 -13.43 -8.70
C ALA A 107 -2.48 -14.43 -8.59
N MET A 108 -3.70 -13.91 -8.43
CA MET A 108 -4.92 -14.70 -8.47
C MET A 108 -5.04 -15.47 -9.79
N PRO A 109 -5.54 -16.72 -9.76
CA PRO A 109 -5.84 -17.45 -10.98
C PRO A 109 -6.79 -16.67 -11.90
N ILE A 110 -6.46 -16.59 -13.18
CA ILE A 110 -7.20 -15.79 -14.18
C ILE A 110 -8.66 -16.22 -14.26
N ASP A 111 -8.92 -17.53 -14.19
CA ASP A 111 -10.26 -18.10 -14.22
C ASP A 111 -11.07 -17.79 -12.96
N PHE A 112 -10.41 -17.57 -11.82
CA PHE A 112 -11.07 -17.08 -10.61
C PHE A 112 -11.44 -15.59 -10.75
N ALA A 113 -10.51 -14.76 -11.23
CA ALA A 113 -10.77 -13.34 -11.45
C ALA A 113 -11.93 -13.11 -12.44
N ALA A 114 -11.96 -13.87 -13.53
CA ALA A 114 -13.07 -13.85 -14.49
C ALA A 114 -14.40 -14.25 -13.86
N GLU A 115 -14.43 -15.31 -13.03
CA GLU A 115 -15.67 -15.71 -12.33
C GLU A 115 -16.15 -14.61 -11.36
N MET A 116 -15.24 -13.94 -10.66
CA MET A 116 -15.60 -12.86 -9.73
C MET A 116 -16.13 -11.62 -10.45
N ASP A 117 -15.54 -11.24 -11.58
CA ASP A 117 -16.06 -10.16 -12.43
C ASP A 117 -17.47 -10.49 -12.94
N GLU A 118 -17.66 -11.67 -13.54
CA GLU A 118 -18.99 -12.14 -13.97
C GLU A 118 -20.00 -12.17 -12.82
N LEU A 119 -19.57 -12.62 -11.64
CA LEU A 119 -20.41 -12.66 -10.44
C LEU A 119 -20.83 -11.26 -10.00
N VAL A 120 -19.90 -10.30 -9.99
CA VAL A 120 -20.19 -8.89 -9.69
C VAL A 120 -21.20 -8.36 -10.70
N GLN A 121 -20.96 -8.50 -12.00
CA GLN A 121 -21.86 -8.01 -13.04
C GLN A 121 -23.26 -8.63 -12.95
N ALA A 122 -23.34 -9.94 -12.66
CA ALA A 122 -24.61 -10.66 -12.65
C ALA A 122 -25.46 -10.44 -11.39
N ARG A 123 -24.84 -10.16 -10.23
CA ARG A 123 -25.53 -10.20 -8.93
C ARG A 123 -25.31 -9.00 -8.03
N PHE A 124 -24.24 -8.25 -8.22
CA PHE A 124 -23.82 -7.21 -7.27
C PHE A 124 -23.52 -5.85 -7.93
N ALA A 125 -23.75 -5.70 -9.24
CA ALA A 125 -23.45 -4.50 -10.01
C ALA A 125 -24.15 -3.23 -9.51
N ASP A 126 -25.27 -3.36 -8.80
CA ASP A 126 -25.98 -2.23 -8.19
C ASP A 126 -25.36 -1.78 -6.85
N SER A 127 -24.34 -2.48 -6.34
CA SER A 127 -23.77 -2.23 -5.02
C SER A 127 -22.25 -2.09 -5.00
N VAL A 128 -21.56 -2.82 -5.87
CA VAL A 128 -20.10 -2.87 -5.95
C VAL A 128 -19.65 -2.88 -7.40
N PHE A 129 -18.37 -2.58 -7.62
CA PHE A 129 -17.70 -2.76 -8.90
C PHE A 129 -16.43 -3.60 -8.72
N PHE A 130 -16.02 -4.26 -9.81
CA PHE A 130 -14.76 -4.99 -9.88
C PHE A 130 -13.64 -4.01 -10.26
N ASP A 131 -12.58 -3.91 -9.45
CA ASP A 131 -11.43 -3.06 -9.78
C ASP A 131 -10.50 -3.75 -10.79
N HIS A 132 -10.70 -3.41 -12.06
CA HIS A 132 -9.88 -3.93 -13.17
C HIS A 132 -8.45 -3.38 -13.21
N THR A 133 -8.07 -2.47 -12.31
CA THR A 133 -6.72 -1.91 -12.28
C THR A 133 -5.73 -2.77 -11.49
N LYS A 134 -6.22 -3.70 -10.68
CA LYS A 134 -5.39 -4.65 -9.93
C LYS A 134 -4.81 -5.73 -10.85
N ARG A 135 -3.58 -6.15 -10.55
CA ARG A 135 -2.82 -7.13 -11.34
C ARG A 135 -2.68 -8.47 -10.66
N ALA A 136 -2.47 -8.47 -9.34
CA ALA A 136 -2.18 -9.67 -8.57
C ALA A 136 -3.35 -10.10 -7.69
N MET A 137 -4.21 -9.17 -7.28
CA MET A 137 -5.39 -9.46 -6.46
C MET A 137 -6.69 -9.19 -7.21
N VAL A 138 -7.76 -9.83 -6.74
CA VAL A 138 -9.12 -9.38 -7.07
C VAL A 138 -9.54 -8.41 -5.99
N SER A 139 -10.06 -7.24 -6.38
CA SER A 139 -10.64 -6.28 -5.45
C SER A 139 -12.03 -5.89 -5.93
N VAL A 140 -13.00 -5.95 -5.01
CA VAL A 140 -14.39 -5.58 -5.26
C VAL A 140 -14.74 -4.46 -4.30
N GLU A 141 -14.98 -3.27 -4.84
CA GLU A 141 -15.18 -2.03 -4.09
C GLU A 141 -16.65 -1.60 -4.09
N GLN A 142 -17.09 -1.03 -2.97
CA GLN A 142 -18.39 -0.37 -2.82
C GLN A 142 -18.55 0.77 -3.83
N LEU A 143 -19.73 0.85 -4.47
CA LEU A 143 -20.10 2.02 -5.24
C LEU A 143 -20.30 3.24 -4.34
N THR A 144 -19.76 4.39 -4.74
CA THR A 144 -19.89 5.65 -3.98
C THR A 144 -21.33 6.15 -3.86
N SER A 145 -22.23 5.65 -4.69
CA SER A 145 -23.67 5.97 -4.66
C SER A 145 -24.47 5.15 -3.65
N ILE A 146 -23.84 4.23 -2.93
CA ILE A 146 -24.50 3.27 -2.03
C ILE A 146 -24.09 3.55 -0.60
N ASP A 147 -25.04 3.45 0.32
CA ASP A 147 -24.79 3.61 1.75
C ASP A 147 -23.97 2.43 2.31
N THR A 148 -23.02 2.72 3.21
CA THR A 148 -22.15 1.70 3.81
C THR A 148 -22.92 0.58 4.52
N GLU A 149 -24.06 0.87 5.15
CA GLU A 149 -24.88 -0.18 5.77
C GLU A 149 -25.42 -1.19 4.75
N ALA A 150 -25.83 -0.72 3.56
CA ALA A 150 -26.31 -1.58 2.49
C ALA A 150 -25.16 -2.42 1.91
N TYR A 151 -23.97 -1.84 1.76
CA TYR A 151 -22.77 -2.57 1.36
C TYR A 151 -22.40 -3.67 2.37
N LEU A 152 -22.32 -3.33 3.65
CA LEU A 152 -21.95 -4.29 4.71
C LEU A 152 -22.96 -5.45 4.84
N ALA A 153 -24.21 -5.26 4.42
CA ALA A 153 -25.20 -6.33 4.36
C ALA A 153 -24.93 -7.35 3.23
N ILE A 154 -24.35 -6.91 2.10
CA ILE A 154 -24.08 -7.80 0.96
C ILE A 154 -22.66 -8.39 0.97
N GLN A 155 -21.71 -7.72 1.62
CA GLN A 155 -20.29 -8.11 1.61
C GLN A 155 -20.07 -9.56 2.08
N PRO A 156 -20.66 -10.04 3.20
CA PRO A 156 -20.48 -11.44 3.61
C PRO A 156 -21.00 -12.45 2.58
N VAL A 157 -22.04 -12.10 1.82
CA VAL A 157 -22.59 -12.97 0.78
C VAL A 157 -21.62 -13.09 -0.40
N PHE A 158 -21.00 -11.99 -0.82
CA PHE A 158 -19.97 -12.01 -1.84
C PHE A 158 -18.74 -12.81 -1.35
N ASP A 159 -18.28 -12.53 -0.14
CA ASP A 159 -17.12 -13.19 0.47
C ASP A 159 -17.30 -14.72 0.53
N ASP A 160 -18.47 -15.20 0.93
CA ASP A 160 -18.78 -16.64 0.99
C ASP A 160 -18.75 -17.31 -0.40
N LEU A 161 -19.21 -16.59 -1.43
CA LEU A 161 -19.19 -17.08 -2.81
C LEU A 161 -17.75 -17.14 -3.34
N ALA A 162 -16.93 -16.14 -3.02
CA ALA A 162 -15.50 -16.13 -3.33
C ALA A 162 -14.77 -17.29 -2.64
N MET A 163 -15.00 -17.51 -1.35
CA MET A 163 -14.43 -18.68 -0.63
C MET A 163 -14.85 -19.99 -1.29
N ALA A 164 -16.14 -20.18 -1.57
CA ALA A 164 -16.64 -21.39 -2.20
C ALA A 164 -16.03 -21.60 -3.60
N SER A 165 -15.78 -20.52 -4.34
CA SER A 165 -15.17 -20.53 -5.66
C SER A 165 -13.70 -20.96 -5.63
N LEU A 166 -12.93 -20.54 -4.63
CA LEU A 166 -11.57 -21.01 -4.37
C LEU A 166 -11.54 -22.49 -3.97
N GLN A 167 -12.43 -22.91 -3.07
CA GLN A 167 -12.51 -24.31 -2.66
C GLN A 167 -12.87 -25.25 -3.81
N ARG A 168 -13.76 -24.85 -4.72
CA ARG A 168 -14.09 -25.64 -5.93
C ARG A 168 -12.87 -25.86 -6.83
N ARG A 169 -11.90 -24.93 -6.80
CA ARG A 169 -10.63 -25.03 -7.53
C ARG A 169 -9.56 -25.83 -6.77
N GLY A 170 -9.88 -26.32 -5.56
CA GLY A 170 -8.96 -27.08 -4.73
C GLY A 170 -7.98 -26.22 -3.95
N PHE A 171 -8.20 -24.91 -3.83
CA PHE A 171 -7.36 -24.05 -3.01
C PHE A 171 -7.86 -23.95 -1.57
N GLY A 172 -6.90 -23.75 -0.66
CA GLY A 172 -7.17 -23.37 0.70
C GLY A 172 -7.38 -21.87 0.80
N VAL A 173 -8.37 -21.47 1.59
CA VAL A 173 -8.78 -20.08 1.75
C VAL A 173 -9.14 -19.78 3.20
N ARG A 174 -8.84 -18.57 3.65
CA ARG A 174 -9.29 -18.06 4.94
C ARG A 174 -10.04 -16.74 4.85
N ARG A 175 -10.91 -16.49 5.82
CA ARG A 175 -11.57 -15.20 6.05
C ARG A 175 -11.78 -15.01 7.55
N VAL A 176 -11.13 -14.02 8.14
CA VAL A 176 -11.16 -13.79 9.60
C VAL A 176 -10.81 -15.09 10.34
N ASP A 177 -11.77 -15.74 11.02
CA ASP A 177 -11.59 -16.99 11.77
C ASP A 177 -12.06 -18.25 11.00
N ASP A 178 -12.61 -18.09 9.80
CA ASP A 178 -13.03 -19.21 8.93
C ASP A 178 -11.85 -19.62 8.04
N GLU A 179 -11.18 -20.73 8.41
CA GLU A 179 -10.09 -21.31 7.65
C GLU A 179 -10.51 -22.64 7.02
N ARG A 180 -10.32 -22.74 5.71
CA ARG A 180 -10.68 -23.91 4.91
C ARG A 180 -9.45 -24.35 4.11
N PRO A 181 -8.58 -25.21 4.67
CA PRO A 181 -7.39 -25.66 3.98
C PRO A 181 -7.72 -26.54 2.77
N ASP A 182 -6.78 -26.66 1.84
CA ASP A 182 -6.86 -27.59 0.72
C ASP A 182 -6.61 -29.06 1.14
N ALA A 183 -6.50 -29.94 0.15
CA ALA A 183 -6.23 -31.36 0.36
C ALA A 183 -4.87 -31.65 1.02
N ASP A 184 -3.90 -30.73 0.90
CA ASP A 184 -2.56 -30.82 1.48
C ASP A 184 -2.46 -30.11 2.85
N GLY A 185 -3.56 -29.51 3.33
CA GLY A 185 -3.61 -28.78 4.59
C GLY A 185 -3.11 -27.34 4.50
N ALA A 186 -2.92 -26.80 3.29
CA ALA A 186 -2.40 -25.46 3.06
C ALA A 186 -3.51 -24.43 2.86
N VAL A 187 -3.19 -23.16 3.15
CA VAL A 187 -4.04 -21.99 2.87
C VAL A 187 -3.22 -21.00 2.07
N GLN A 188 -3.60 -20.78 0.82
CA GLN A 188 -2.87 -19.93 -0.12
C GLN A 188 -3.50 -18.55 -0.25
N TRP A 189 -4.82 -18.45 -0.06
CA TRP A 189 -5.57 -17.23 -0.32
C TRP A 189 -6.30 -16.74 0.93
N ARG A 190 -6.54 -15.43 0.99
CA ARG A 190 -7.42 -14.81 1.96
C ARG A 190 -8.49 -13.97 1.28
N ILE A 191 -9.66 -13.93 1.91
CA ILE A 191 -10.66 -12.89 1.70
C ILE A 191 -10.46 -11.87 2.83
N ASP A 192 -10.12 -10.64 2.46
CA ASP A 192 -9.77 -9.54 3.36
C ASP A 192 -10.81 -8.40 3.20
N PRO A 193 -11.96 -8.51 3.91
CA PRO A 193 -12.98 -7.47 3.86
C PRO A 193 -12.57 -6.22 4.64
N THR A 194 -12.82 -5.05 4.06
CA THR A 194 -12.69 -3.73 4.67
C THR A 194 -14.06 -3.06 4.78
N ILE A 195 -14.10 -1.80 5.24
CA ILE A 195 -15.36 -1.04 5.34
C ILE A 195 -15.98 -0.75 3.97
N ILE A 196 -15.17 -0.70 2.90
CA ILE A 196 -15.60 -0.26 1.56
C ILE A 196 -15.17 -1.22 0.43
N SER A 197 -14.50 -2.32 0.73
CA SER A 197 -14.01 -3.26 -0.27
C SER A 197 -13.86 -4.68 0.29
N THR A 198 -13.77 -5.66 -0.60
CA THR A 198 -13.23 -6.98 -0.31
C THR A 198 -12.04 -7.22 -1.24
N ASP A 199 -10.86 -7.40 -0.65
CA ASP A 199 -9.68 -7.88 -1.38
C ASP A 199 -9.59 -9.41 -1.29
N ILE A 200 -9.25 -10.05 -2.40
CA ILE A 200 -9.02 -11.49 -2.50
C ILE A 200 -7.62 -11.69 -3.05
N GLU A 201 -6.74 -12.23 -2.23
CA GLU A 201 -5.32 -12.10 -2.43
C GLU A 201 -4.53 -13.22 -1.76
N SER A 202 -3.27 -13.40 -2.16
CA SER A 202 -2.37 -14.37 -1.53
C SER A 202 -2.18 -14.05 -0.05
N VAL A 203 -2.11 -15.08 0.80
CA VAL A 203 -1.80 -14.91 2.23
C VAL A 203 -0.41 -14.31 2.47
N VAL A 204 0.47 -14.38 1.48
CA VAL A 204 1.84 -13.84 1.53
C VAL A 204 1.87 -12.32 1.32
N LEU A 205 0.85 -11.75 0.67
CA LEU A 205 0.79 -10.31 0.43
C LEU A 205 0.62 -9.54 1.73
N GLY A 206 1.30 -8.40 1.85
CA GLY A 206 1.32 -7.63 3.08
C GLY A 206 2.28 -6.44 3.03
N LYS A 207 2.12 -5.52 3.97
CA LYS A 207 2.97 -4.33 4.08
C LYS A 207 4.41 -4.67 4.49
N ASP A 208 4.60 -5.78 5.19
CA ASP A 208 5.89 -6.42 5.48
C ASP A 208 6.62 -6.89 4.22
N LEU A 209 5.92 -7.61 3.32
CA LEU A 209 6.48 -8.00 2.03
C LEU A 209 6.82 -6.77 1.18
N GLY A 210 5.98 -5.74 1.25
CA GLY A 210 6.27 -4.46 0.61
C GLY A 210 7.52 -3.78 1.17
N ALA A 211 7.74 -3.83 2.49
CA ALA A 211 8.97 -3.33 3.13
C ALA A 211 10.21 -4.10 2.68
N LYS A 212 10.12 -5.43 2.58
CA LYS A 212 11.20 -6.25 2.03
C LYS A 212 11.56 -5.84 0.61
N ARG A 213 10.58 -5.75 -0.29
CA ARG A 213 10.79 -5.34 -1.69
C ARG A 213 11.34 -3.91 -1.80
N ALA A 214 10.91 -3.01 -0.93
CA ALA A 214 11.46 -1.66 -0.84
C ALA A 214 12.98 -1.66 -0.64
N LEU A 215 13.47 -2.47 0.30
CA LEU A 215 14.90 -2.58 0.58
C LEU A 215 15.66 -3.27 -0.56
N GLU A 216 15.08 -4.31 -1.17
CA GLU A 216 15.66 -4.97 -2.34
C GLU A 216 15.87 -3.99 -3.50
N LEU A 217 14.87 -3.15 -3.82
CA LEU A 217 15.00 -2.10 -4.84
C LEU A 217 16.01 -1.04 -4.46
N LEU A 218 15.95 -0.54 -3.23
CA LEU A 218 16.86 0.51 -2.79
C LEU A 218 18.31 0.04 -2.76
N ALA A 219 18.57 -1.24 -2.46
CA ALA A 219 19.91 -1.82 -2.50
C ALA A 219 20.50 -1.87 -3.92
N LEU A 220 19.67 -1.96 -4.96
CA LEU A 220 20.10 -1.86 -6.36
C LEU A 220 20.55 -0.43 -6.70
N ASP A 221 19.93 0.57 -6.08
CA ASP A 221 20.19 2.00 -6.32
C ASP A 221 21.34 2.57 -5.46
N GLY A 222 21.75 1.86 -4.40
CA GLY A 222 22.90 2.25 -3.57
C GLY A 222 22.77 1.81 -2.12
N ALA A 223 23.58 2.44 -1.25
CA ALA A 223 23.53 2.15 0.18
C ALA A 223 22.14 2.38 0.77
N LEU A 224 21.73 1.47 1.67
CA LEU A 224 20.47 1.57 2.40
C LEU A 224 20.54 2.66 3.49
N PRO A 225 19.39 3.28 3.84
CA PRO A 225 19.29 4.20 4.95
C PRO A 225 19.74 3.62 6.30
N LEU A 226 20.29 4.47 7.17
CA LEU A 226 20.66 4.10 8.54
C LEU A 226 19.46 4.02 9.48
N SER A 227 18.45 4.86 9.25
CA SER A 227 17.20 4.89 10.03
C SER A 227 16.00 5.06 9.12
N TRP A 228 14.84 4.61 9.61
CA TRP A 228 13.60 4.57 8.84
C TRP A 228 12.47 5.30 9.55
N ARG A 229 11.61 5.90 8.73
CA ARG A 229 10.29 6.35 9.17
C ARG A 229 9.24 5.67 8.31
N THR A 230 8.28 5.09 9.01
CA THR A 230 7.10 4.49 8.38
C THR A 230 5.87 5.30 8.74
N VAL A 231 4.88 5.35 7.85
CA VAL A 231 3.64 6.11 8.08
C VAL A 231 2.46 5.30 7.59
N GLY A 232 1.37 5.26 8.37
CA GLY A 232 0.13 4.61 7.99
C GLY A 232 -1.07 5.08 8.78
N ASP A 233 -2.25 4.71 8.30
CA ASP A 233 -3.54 5.03 8.92
C ASP A 233 -4.30 3.80 9.41
N SER A 234 -3.72 2.61 9.22
CA SER A 234 -4.34 1.33 9.53
C SER A 234 -3.42 0.43 10.37
N ARG A 235 -4.01 -0.63 10.94
CA ARG A 235 -3.25 -1.68 11.65
C ARG A 235 -2.27 -2.42 10.75
N SER A 236 -2.60 -2.57 9.46
CA SER A 236 -1.75 -3.30 8.53
C SER A 236 -0.44 -2.57 8.26
N ASP A 237 -0.41 -1.24 8.40
CA ASP A 237 0.78 -0.44 8.11
C ASP A 237 1.89 -0.60 9.13
N TYR A 238 1.54 -0.99 10.36
CA TYR A 238 2.52 -1.34 11.39
C TYR A 238 3.44 -2.48 10.93
N ALA A 239 2.98 -3.36 10.03
CA ALA A 239 3.79 -4.46 9.52
C ALA A 239 5.03 -3.98 8.75
N MET A 240 5.02 -2.74 8.22
CA MET A 240 6.23 -2.12 7.66
C MET A 240 7.31 -1.93 8.71
N ALA A 241 6.94 -1.35 9.85
CA ALA A 241 7.86 -1.08 10.95
C ALA A 241 8.24 -2.35 11.70
N ASP A 242 7.29 -3.26 11.93
CA ASP A 242 7.55 -4.57 12.53
C ASP A 242 8.61 -5.34 11.73
N TRP A 243 8.51 -5.34 10.40
CA TRP A 243 9.48 -6.01 9.55
C TRP A 243 10.86 -5.34 9.62
N LEU A 244 10.93 -4.00 9.57
CA LEU A 244 12.20 -3.26 9.68
C LEU A 244 12.89 -3.49 11.04
N ASP A 245 12.14 -3.44 12.14
CA ASP A 245 12.64 -3.69 13.49
C ASP A 245 13.16 -5.12 13.63
N ALA A 246 12.44 -6.11 13.10
CA ALA A 246 12.84 -7.51 13.11
C ALA A 246 14.14 -7.76 12.31
N GLU A 247 14.36 -7.00 11.22
CA GLU A 247 15.60 -7.02 10.44
C GLU A 247 16.74 -6.18 11.07
N GLY A 248 16.49 -5.55 12.23
CA GLY A 248 17.48 -4.84 13.02
C GLY A 248 17.73 -3.38 12.61
N TYR A 249 16.81 -2.78 11.84
CA TYR A 249 16.90 -1.36 11.49
C TYR A 249 16.36 -0.46 12.60
N GLU A 250 16.96 0.72 12.76
CA GLU A 250 16.35 1.77 13.57
C GLU A 250 15.10 2.30 12.87
N VAL A 251 13.94 2.14 13.49
CA VAL A 251 12.65 2.54 12.91
C VAL A 251 11.79 3.32 13.90
N GLU A 252 11.02 4.26 13.37
CA GLU A 252 9.93 4.93 14.07
C GLU A 252 8.69 4.90 13.15
N HIS A 253 7.53 4.64 13.74
CA HIS A 253 6.25 4.61 13.02
C HIS A 253 5.43 5.85 13.34
N VAL A 254 4.79 6.43 12.34
CA VAL A 254 3.80 7.49 12.50
C VAL A 254 2.42 6.92 12.25
N ASP A 255 1.56 7.03 13.25
CA ASP A 255 0.14 6.70 13.16
C ASP A 255 -0.66 7.99 12.92
N VAL A 256 -1.23 8.13 11.72
CA VAL A 256 -2.04 9.30 11.34
C VAL A 256 -3.52 9.14 11.70
N ARG A 257 -3.90 8.04 12.37
CA ARG A 257 -5.26 7.76 12.82
C ARG A 257 -5.28 7.13 14.23
N PRO A 258 -4.73 7.80 15.25
CA PRO A 258 -4.55 7.22 16.58
C PRO A 258 -5.86 6.96 17.35
N SER A 259 -7.00 7.46 16.87
CA SER A 259 -8.31 7.24 17.49
C SER A 259 -8.72 5.76 17.55
N ASP A 260 -8.18 4.94 16.65
CA ASP A 260 -8.42 3.50 16.61
C ASP A 260 -7.61 2.75 17.70
N GLY A 261 -6.81 3.49 18.48
CA GLY A 261 -5.86 3.03 19.50
C GLY A 261 -4.45 3.00 18.96
N VAL A 262 -3.43 3.13 19.82
CA VAL A 262 -2.03 2.98 19.43
C VAL A 262 -1.49 1.71 20.11
N PRO A 263 -0.96 0.72 19.36
CA PRO A 263 -0.48 -0.53 19.94
C PRO A 263 0.85 -0.30 20.66
N GLU A 264 1.16 -1.13 21.64
CA GLU A 264 2.51 -1.17 22.21
C GLU A 264 3.45 -1.92 21.25
N LYS A 265 4.60 -1.32 20.93
CA LYS A 265 5.61 -1.85 20.00
C LYS A 265 7.02 -1.68 20.58
N GLY A 266 7.98 -2.44 20.03
CA GLY A 266 9.40 -2.37 20.41
C GLY A 266 10.11 -1.10 19.93
N TYR A 267 9.50 -0.37 19.02
CA TYR A 267 9.99 0.87 18.43
C TYR A 267 9.08 2.06 18.75
N PRO A 268 9.57 3.31 18.64
CA PRO A 268 8.76 4.50 18.87
C PRO A 268 7.59 4.61 17.90
N ILE A 269 6.42 4.95 18.43
CA ILE A 269 5.24 5.36 17.65
C ILE A 269 4.96 6.83 17.93
N ARG A 270 4.79 7.60 16.87
CA ARG A 270 4.51 9.03 16.90
C ARG A 270 3.10 9.29 16.39
N VAL A 271 2.49 10.29 17.00
CA VAL A 271 1.20 10.86 16.59
C VAL A 271 1.39 12.36 16.44
N SER A 272 0.54 13.01 15.66
CA SER A 272 0.60 14.46 15.45
C SER A 272 0.58 15.21 16.80
N ALA A 273 1.45 16.21 16.92
CA ALA A 273 1.48 17.07 18.11
C ALA A 273 0.34 18.10 18.09
N SER A 274 -0.14 18.46 16.89
CA SER A 274 -1.27 19.38 16.71
C SER A 274 -2.64 18.71 16.87
N GLY A 275 -2.67 17.37 16.88
CA GLY A 275 -3.90 16.58 16.83
C GLY A 275 -4.45 16.40 15.41
N ALA A 276 -3.68 16.76 14.38
CA ALA A 276 -4.00 16.47 13.00
C ALA A 276 -4.08 14.95 12.75
N ILE A 277 -4.82 14.58 11.72
CA ILE A 277 -5.00 13.19 11.28
C ILE A 277 -4.82 13.10 9.76
N HIS A 278 -4.73 11.88 9.24
CA HIS A 278 -4.61 11.59 7.80
C HIS A 278 -3.52 12.44 7.12
N ASP A 279 -3.87 13.15 6.05
CA ASP A 279 -2.95 13.86 5.17
C ASP A 279 -2.42 15.14 5.83
N GLU A 280 -3.18 15.77 6.72
CA GLU A 280 -2.71 16.87 7.55
C GLU A 280 -1.60 16.42 8.51
N ALA A 281 -1.75 15.27 9.15
CA ALA A 281 -0.69 14.69 9.99
C ALA A 281 0.51 14.27 9.14
N GLY A 282 0.27 13.65 7.97
CA GLY A 282 1.34 13.31 7.02
C GLY A 282 2.16 14.53 6.62
N ALA A 283 1.50 15.65 6.30
CA ALA A 283 2.16 16.92 6.00
C ALA A 283 2.99 17.45 7.18
N GLU A 284 2.47 17.39 8.41
CA GLU A 284 3.21 17.78 9.63
C GLU A 284 4.52 17.00 9.77
N PHE A 285 4.48 15.68 9.60
CA PHE A 285 5.66 14.83 9.75
C PHE A 285 6.66 14.98 8.59
N LEU A 286 6.18 15.06 7.34
CA LEU A 286 7.05 15.31 6.19
C LEU A 286 7.82 16.63 6.36
N ARG A 287 7.13 17.68 6.83
CA ARG A 287 7.75 18.96 7.14
C ARG A 287 8.79 18.85 8.24
N SER A 288 8.46 18.15 9.32
CA SER A 288 9.38 17.92 10.45
C SER A 288 10.65 17.18 10.03
N TRP A 289 10.54 16.16 9.18
CA TRP A 289 11.73 15.43 8.70
C TRP A 289 12.55 16.26 7.72
N LEU A 290 11.91 17.06 6.87
CA LEU A 290 12.63 17.96 5.99
C LEU A 290 13.50 18.94 6.78
N GLU A 291 12.98 19.47 7.89
CA GLU A 291 13.73 20.36 8.80
C GLU A 291 14.89 19.67 9.52
N GLN A 292 14.86 18.34 9.65
CA GLN A 292 15.94 17.56 10.26
C GLN A 292 17.09 17.24 9.29
N VAL A 293 16.79 17.19 7.98
CA VAL A 293 17.77 16.79 6.95
C VAL A 293 18.28 17.94 6.08
N ALA A 294 17.64 19.12 6.15
CA ALA A 294 18.08 20.34 5.48
C ALA A 294 19.23 21.05 6.22
#